data_AF-A0A1S8MNC2-F1
#
_entry.id   AF-A0A1S8MNC2-F1
#
_cell.length_a   1.000
_cell.length_b   1.000
_cell.length_c   1.000
_cell.angle_alpha   90.00
_cell.angle_beta   90.00
_cell.angle_gamma   90.00
#
_symmetry.space_group_name_H-M   'P 1'
#
loop_
_entity.id
_entity.type
_entity.pdbx_description
1 polymer ?
#
loop_
_entity_poly.entity_id
_entity_poly.type
_entity_poly.pdbx_seq_one_letter_code
_entity_poly.pdbx_strand_id
1 'polypeptide(L)'
;MVGAILPDLIDKPIGACLFRNTFHNSRIFAHTLLFSVLLMLIGLYIVNKHKKNKILLLGIGTSIHLILDSMWLYPEILFWPYFGWRFPVRPEGNWVQSDIIRLATDPSYYLPELIGIIIIAYYFVRLVKNRQMKAFLREGKL
;
A
#
# COMPACT_ATOMS: atom_id res chain seq x y z
N MET A 1 -8.96 -5.00 -3.60
CA MET A 1 -7.61 -5.59 -3.50
C MET A 1 -6.66 -5.01 -4.55
N VAL A 2 -6.95 -5.09 -5.85
CA VAL A 2 -6.04 -4.63 -6.92
C VAL A 2 -5.55 -3.18 -6.74
N GLY A 3 -6.43 -2.23 -6.43
CA GLY A 3 -6.02 -0.83 -6.23
C GLY A 3 -5.12 -0.59 -5.03
N ALA A 4 -5.20 -1.42 -3.99
CA ALA A 4 -4.35 -1.30 -2.82
C ALA A 4 -2.93 -1.80 -3.10
N ILE A 5 -2.78 -2.88 -3.89
CA ILE A 5 -1.45 -3.40 -4.24
C ILE A 5 -0.81 -2.69 -5.45
N LEU A 6 -1.57 -1.84 -6.15
CA LEU A 6 -1.14 -1.21 -7.40
C LEU A 6 0.12 -0.34 -7.22
N PRO A 7 0.22 0.53 -6.20
CA PRO A 7 1.41 1.37 -6.04
C PRO A 7 2.68 0.54 -5.85
N ASP A 8 2.59 -0.48 -5.01
CA ASP A 8 3.67 -1.43 -4.74
C ASP A 8 4.08 -2.23 -5.98
N LEU A 9 3.10 -2.68 -6.77
CA LEU A 9 3.35 -3.44 -8.00
C LEU A 9 4.11 -2.62 -9.05
N ILE A 10 3.90 -1.30 -9.08
CA ILE A 10 4.59 -0.39 -10.00
C ILE A 10 5.96 -0.02 -9.44
N ASP A 11 6.01 0.46 -8.21
CA ASP A 11 7.21 1.11 -7.67
C ASP A 11 8.29 0.11 -7.25
N LYS A 12 7.94 -1.09 -6.76
CA LYS A 12 8.95 -2.07 -6.32
C LYS A 12 9.79 -2.60 -7.49
N PRO A 13 9.22 -3.05 -8.63
CA PRO A 13 10.04 -3.48 -9.76
C PRO A 13 10.89 -2.35 -10.35
N ILE A 14 10.34 -1.14 -10.42
CA ILE A 14 11.04 0.01 -11.01
C ILE A 14 12.15 0.50 -10.07
N GLY A 15 11.82 0.80 -8.83
CA GLY A 15 12.72 1.42 -7.86
C GLY A 15 13.69 0.45 -7.16
N ALA A 16 13.31 -0.82 -7.01
CA ALA A 16 14.14 -1.81 -6.32
C ALA A 16 14.81 -2.84 -7.24
N CYS A 17 14.28 -3.11 -8.45
CA CYS A 17 14.84 -4.09 -9.37
C CYS A 17 15.56 -3.44 -10.58
N LEU A 18 14.85 -2.63 -11.37
CA LEU A 18 15.36 -2.09 -12.64
C LEU A 18 16.28 -0.87 -12.45
N PHE A 19 15.89 0.07 -11.58
CA PHE A 19 16.59 1.35 -11.39
C PHE A 19 17.05 1.54 -9.95
N ARG A 20 17.47 0.44 -9.30
CA ARG A 20 17.96 0.46 -7.92
C ARG A 20 19.12 1.44 -7.74
N ASN A 21 20.07 1.45 -8.68
CA ASN A 21 21.23 2.35 -8.66
C ASN A 21 20.88 3.83 -8.89
N THR A 22 19.67 4.12 -9.37
CA THR A 22 19.23 5.51 -9.64
C THR A 22 18.41 6.05 -8.47
N PHE A 23 17.43 5.29 -7.99
CA PHE A 23 16.47 5.77 -7.01
C PHE A 23 16.79 5.35 -5.57
N HIS A 24 17.41 4.18 -5.36
CA HIS A 24 17.68 3.60 -4.03
C HIS A 24 16.46 3.65 -3.09
N ASN A 25 15.25 3.56 -3.65
CA ASN A 25 13.99 3.65 -2.93
C ASN A 25 12.92 2.85 -3.69
N SER A 26 12.08 2.13 -2.95
CA SER A 26 10.96 1.34 -3.48
C SER A 26 9.63 2.10 -3.51
N ARG A 27 9.61 3.35 -3.04
CA ARG A 27 8.46 4.27 -3.07
C ARG A 27 8.84 5.46 -3.94
N ILE A 28 8.27 5.52 -5.13
CA ILE A 28 8.61 6.51 -6.17
C ILE A 28 7.31 7.15 -6.70
N PHE A 29 7.02 7.01 -7.99
CA PHE A 29 5.94 7.68 -8.70
C PHE A 29 4.55 7.23 -8.26
N ALA A 30 4.30 5.94 -8.04
CA ALA A 30 2.96 5.46 -7.70
C ALA A 30 2.58 5.73 -6.24
N HIS A 31 3.58 6.01 -5.37
CA HIS A 31 3.38 6.49 -4.00
C HIS A 31 3.22 8.02 -3.88
N THR A 32 3.01 8.72 -5.00
CA THR A 32 2.73 10.16 -4.99
C THR A 32 1.23 10.44 -4.90
N LEU A 33 0.88 11.56 -4.26
CA LEU A 33 -0.50 12.07 -4.27
C LEU A 33 -0.95 12.38 -5.69
N LEU A 34 -0.04 12.87 -6.54
CA LEU A 34 -0.29 13.16 -7.95
C LEU A 34 -0.83 11.92 -8.67
N PHE A 35 -0.16 10.77 -8.54
CA PHE A 35 -0.61 9.52 -9.15
C PHE A 35 -2.02 9.13 -8.69
N SER A 36 -2.28 9.19 -7.38
CA SER A 36 -3.59 8.82 -6.82
C SER A 36 -4.70 9.77 -7.26
N VAL A 37 -4.45 11.08 -7.27
CA VAL A 37 -5.41 12.10 -7.71
C VAL A 37 -5.71 11.95 -9.21
N LEU A 38 -4.70 11.71 -10.05
CA LEU A 38 -4.92 11.48 -11.48
C LEU A 38 -5.80 10.26 -11.74
N LEU A 39 -5.55 9.14 -11.04
CA LEU A 39 -6.41 7.96 -11.15
C LEU A 39 -7.85 8.25 -10.71
N MET A 40 -8.01 9.05 -9.66
CA MET A 40 -9.32 9.43 -9.15
C MET A 40 -10.07 10.33 -10.14
N LEU A 41 -9.40 11.32 -10.74
CA LEU A 41 -9.97 12.19 -11.78
C LEU A 41 -10.35 11.43 -13.05
N ILE A 42 -9.46 10.57 -13.54
CA ILE A 42 -9.74 9.70 -14.70
C ILE A 42 -10.90 8.76 -14.38
N GLY A 43 -10.93 8.20 -13.16
CA GLY A 43 -12.01 7.36 -12.67
C GLY A 43 -13.35 8.08 -12.67
N LEU A 44 -13.41 9.30 -12.13
CA LEU A 44 -14.62 10.14 -12.12
C LEU A 44 -15.11 10.46 -13.54
N TYR A 45 -14.20 10.85 -14.42
CA TYR A 45 -14.54 11.13 -15.83
C TYR A 45 -15.16 9.91 -16.53
N ILE A 46 -14.57 8.73 -16.35
CA ILE A 46 -15.03 7.48 -16.96
C ILE A 46 -16.35 7.01 -16.36
N VAL A 47 -16.55 7.18 -15.05
CA VAL A 47 -17.83 6.89 -14.39
C VAL A 47 -18.93 7.74 -15.00
N ASN A 48 -18.69 9.05 -15.16
CA ASN A 48 -19.69 9.96 -15.72
C ASN A 48 -20.05 9.62 -17.17
N LYS A 49 -19.08 9.18 -17.98
CA LYS A 49 -19.28 8.91 -19.41
C LYS A 49 -19.78 7.49 -19.72
N HIS A 50 -19.32 6.49 -18.97
CA HIS A 50 -19.50 5.07 -19.30
C HIS A 50 -20.12 4.24 -18.17
N LYS A 51 -20.46 4.86 -17.02
CA LYS A 51 -20.96 4.20 -15.80
C LYS A 51 -20.08 3.04 -15.31
N LYS A 52 -18.80 3.03 -15.68
CA LYS A 52 -17.80 2.05 -15.25
C LYS A 52 -16.99 2.63 -14.09
N ASN A 53 -17.09 1.99 -12.94
CA ASN A 53 -16.48 2.39 -11.66
C ASN A 53 -15.12 1.75 -11.38
N LYS A 54 -14.62 0.86 -12.25
CA LYS A 54 -13.37 0.12 -12.02
C LYS A 54 -12.16 1.03 -11.75
N ILE A 55 -11.96 2.07 -12.56
CA ILE A 55 -10.80 2.97 -12.41
C ILE A 55 -10.95 3.88 -11.20
N LEU A 56 -12.18 4.32 -10.90
CA LEU A 56 -12.44 5.07 -9.67
C LEU A 56 -12.11 4.23 -8.43
N LEU A 57 -12.49 2.95 -8.41
CA LEU A 57 -12.12 2.01 -7.35
C LEU A 57 -10.60 1.79 -7.26
N LEU A 58 -9.87 1.86 -8.37
CA LEU A 58 -8.40 1.86 -8.35
C LEU A 58 -7.87 3.11 -7.66
N GLY A 59 -8.33 4.31 -8.05
CA GLY A 59 -7.89 5.56 -7.42
C GLY A 59 -8.23 5.66 -5.92
N ILE A 60 -9.37 5.12 -5.52
CA ILE A 60 -9.72 5.01 -4.08
C ILE A 60 -8.77 4.02 -3.39
N GLY A 61 -8.52 2.86 -4.01
CA GLY A 61 -7.60 1.86 -3.47
C GLY A 61 -6.18 2.38 -3.30
N THR A 62 -5.65 3.12 -4.28
CA THR A 62 -4.33 3.74 -4.20
C THR A 62 -4.29 4.83 -3.14
N SER A 63 -5.37 5.61 -2.99
CA SER A 63 -5.45 6.65 -1.95
C SER A 63 -5.43 6.03 -0.55
N ILE A 64 -6.19 4.95 -0.34
CA ILE A 64 -6.17 4.19 0.92
C ILE A 64 -4.77 3.61 1.14
N HIS A 65 -4.10 3.10 0.10
CA HIS A 65 -2.73 2.61 0.22
C HIS A 65 -1.77 3.68 0.72
N LEU A 66 -1.81 4.91 0.18
CA LEU A 66 -0.97 6.01 0.66
C LEU A 66 -1.18 6.30 2.15
N ILE A 67 -2.42 6.19 2.62
CA ILE A 67 -2.76 6.37 4.03
C ILE A 67 -2.20 5.21 4.86
N LEU A 68 -2.40 3.96 4.41
CA LEU A 68 -1.89 2.78 5.13
C LEU A 68 -0.36 2.76 5.19
N ASP A 69 0.32 3.24 4.15
CA ASP A 69 1.78 3.36 4.11
C ASP A 69 2.33 4.55 4.92
N SER A 70 1.45 5.32 5.59
CA SER A 70 1.78 6.53 6.34
C SER A 70 2.59 7.54 5.51
N MET A 71 2.23 7.70 4.24
CA MET A 71 3.00 8.52 3.30
C MET A 71 3.08 10.01 3.69
N TRP A 72 2.21 10.47 4.59
CA TRP A 72 2.32 11.82 5.17
C TRP A 72 3.62 12.04 5.95
N LEU A 73 4.29 10.98 6.42
CA LEU A 73 5.61 11.06 7.06
C LEU A 73 6.74 11.32 6.05
N TYR A 74 6.47 11.14 4.75
CA TYR A 74 7.42 11.32 3.65
C TYR A 74 6.91 12.38 2.67
N PRO A 75 6.78 13.65 3.09
CA PRO A 75 6.17 14.71 2.28
C PRO A 75 6.87 14.94 0.94
N GLU A 76 8.19 14.74 0.88
CA GLU A 76 8.97 14.84 -0.36
C GLU A 76 8.53 13.84 -1.44
N ILE A 77 8.11 12.63 -1.02
CA ILE A 77 7.57 11.62 -1.93
C ILE A 77 6.09 11.91 -2.19
N LEU A 78 5.32 12.16 -1.14
CA LEU A 78 3.87 12.34 -1.24
C LEU A 78 3.50 13.50 -2.17
N PHE A 79 4.20 14.63 -2.07
CA PHE A 79 3.93 15.83 -2.85
C PHE A 79 4.88 16.00 -4.04
N TRP A 80 5.62 14.95 -4.43
CA TRP A 80 6.43 15.00 -5.65
C TRP A 80 5.54 15.38 -6.86
N PRO A 81 6.00 16.30 -7.74
CA PRO A 81 7.34 16.89 -7.85
C PRO A 81 7.51 18.26 -7.14
N TYR A 82 6.59 18.68 -6.27
CA TYR A 82 6.60 20.03 -5.68
C TYR A 82 7.87 20.33 -4.85
N PHE A 83 8.35 19.35 -4.07
CA PHE A 83 9.56 19.48 -3.26
C PHE A 83 10.86 19.14 -4.01
N GLY A 84 10.78 18.84 -5.31
CA GLY A 84 11.92 18.53 -6.15
C GLY A 84 11.70 17.30 -7.03
N TRP A 85 12.66 17.08 -7.93
CA TRP A 85 12.60 16.01 -8.93
C TRP A 85 13.24 14.70 -8.47
N ARG A 86 14.03 14.74 -7.39
CA ARG A 86 14.75 13.57 -6.86
C ARG A 86 14.00 12.98 -5.68
N PHE A 87 13.81 11.67 -5.69
CA PHE A 87 13.27 10.96 -4.54
C PHE A 87 14.34 10.81 -3.45
N PRO A 88 13.97 10.90 -2.17
CA PRO A 88 14.89 10.67 -1.07
C PRO A 88 15.40 9.22 -1.11
N VAL A 89 16.70 9.06 -0.85
CA VAL A 89 17.35 7.75 -0.76
C VAL A 89 16.99 7.11 0.57
N ARG A 90 16.60 5.83 0.56
CA ARG A 90 16.41 5.10 1.82
C ARG A 90 17.80 4.83 2.42
N PRO A 91 18.09 5.24 3.66
CA PRO A 91 19.40 5.04 4.26
C PRO A 91 19.73 3.54 4.31
N GLU A 92 20.92 3.19 3.81
CA GLU A 92 21.51 1.86 3.95
C GLU A 92 21.86 1.65 5.45
N GLY A 93 21.31 0.61 6.09
CA GLY A 93 21.46 0.37 7.54
C GLY A 93 20.66 -0.84 8.00
N ASN A 94 20.69 -1.19 9.29
CA ASN A 94 19.98 -2.38 9.80
C ASN A 94 18.47 -2.11 9.98
N TRP A 95 17.74 -1.91 8.88
CA TRP A 95 16.31 -1.56 8.86
C TRP A 95 15.44 -2.57 9.63
N VAL A 96 15.81 -3.85 9.62
CA VAL A 96 15.08 -4.89 10.36
C VAL A 96 15.07 -4.60 11.85
N GLN A 97 16.23 -4.23 12.42
CA GLN A 97 16.35 -3.92 13.83
C GLN A 97 15.55 -2.67 14.18
N SER A 98 15.65 -1.61 13.37
CA SER A 98 14.89 -0.37 13.61
C SER A 98 13.37 -0.59 13.51
N ASP A 99 12.93 -1.43 12.58
CA ASP A 99 11.50 -1.71 12.38
C ASP A 99 10.95 -2.56 13.53
N ILE A 100 11.70 -3.55 14.04
CA ILE A 100 11.32 -4.34 15.22
C ILE A 100 11.22 -3.45 16.47
N ILE A 101 12.20 -2.56 16.68
CA ILE A 101 12.17 -1.63 17.82
C ILE A 101 10.94 -0.74 17.72
N ARG A 102 10.70 -0.11 16.56
CA ARG A 102 9.52 0.74 16.34
C ARG A 102 8.21 -0.02 16.57
N LEU A 103 8.11 -1.25 16.07
CA LEU A 103 6.94 -2.08 16.32
C LEU A 103 6.73 -2.32 17.82
N ALA A 104 7.80 -2.51 18.62
CA ALA A 104 7.66 -2.74 20.05
C ALA A 104 7.38 -1.45 20.86
N THR A 105 7.87 -0.29 20.40
CA THR A 105 7.86 0.94 21.20
C THR A 105 6.83 1.97 20.75
N ASP A 106 6.41 1.97 19.49
CA ASP A 106 5.56 3.01 18.91
C ASP A 106 4.09 2.56 18.80
N PRO A 107 3.17 3.21 19.55
CA PRO A 107 1.74 2.91 19.51
C PRO A 107 1.12 3.01 18.12
N SER A 108 1.63 3.89 17.27
CA SER A 108 1.13 4.05 15.91
C SER A 108 1.42 2.84 15.02
N TYR A 109 2.42 2.03 15.37
CA TYR A 109 2.80 0.82 14.64
C TYR A 109 2.15 -0.44 15.21
N TYR A 110 2.19 -0.68 16.54
CA TYR A 110 1.64 -1.94 17.07
C TYR A 110 0.11 -1.95 17.18
N LEU A 111 -0.57 -0.81 17.33
CA LEU A 111 -2.04 -0.82 17.44
C LEU A 111 -2.72 -1.32 16.16
N PRO A 112 -2.39 -0.82 14.95
CA PRO A 112 -2.94 -1.37 13.70
C PRO A 112 -2.61 -2.85 13.53
N GLU A 113 -1.39 -3.28 13.89
CA GLU A 113 -0.96 -4.68 13.80
C GLU A 113 -1.77 -5.58 14.75
N LEU A 114 -2.03 -5.15 15.99
CA LEU A 114 -2.89 -5.88 16.93
C LEU A 114 -4.32 -6.02 16.40
N ILE A 115 -4.88 -4.95 15.83
CA ILE A 115 -6.21 -4.98 15.20
C ILE A 115 -6.21 -5.99 14.04
N GLY A 116 -5.17 -5.95 13.18
CA GLY A 116 -4.99 -6.91 12.09
C GLY A 116 -4.94 -8.36 12.59
N ILE A 117 -4.16 -8.64 13.63
CA ILE A 117 -4.05 -9.96 14.27
C ILE A 117 -5.41 -10.41 14.81
N ILE A 118 -6.16 -9.53 15.48
CA ILE A 118 -7.50 -9.85 16.02
C ILE A 118 -8.46 -10.23 14.88
N ILE A 119 -8.45 -9.47 13.78
CA ILE A 119 -9.29 -9.76 12.60
C ILE A 119 -8.91 -11.12 12.01
N ILE A 120 -7.62 -11.38 11.80
CA ILE A 120 -7.12 -12.66 11.26
C ILE A 120 -7.51 -13.81 12.18
N ALA A 121 -7.30 -13.67 13.50
CA ALA A 121 -7.63 -14.68 14.49
C ALA A 121 -9.14 -14.98 14.50
N TYR A 122 -9.99 -13.96 14.43
CA TYR A 122 -11.45 -14.12 14.36
C TYR A 122 -11.86 -14.96 13.13
N TYR A 123 -11.38 -14.60 11.95
CA TYR A 123 -11.70 -15.35 10.72
C TYR A 123 -11.09 -16.75 10.74
N PHE A 124 -9.88 -16.91 11.26
CA PHE A 124 -9.22 -18.21 11.40
C PHE A 124 -10.02 -19.16 12.30
N VAL A 125 -10.44 -18.69 13.48
CA VAL A 125 -11.26 -19.48 14.42
C VAL A 125 -12.59 -19.87 13.77
N ARG A 126 -13.24 -18.94 13.06
CA ARG A 126 -14.48 -19.22 12.31
C ARG A 126 -14.26 -20.32 11.27
N LEU A 127 -13.15 -20.28 10.55
CA LEU A 127 -12.77 -21.24 9.53
C LEU A 127 -12.54 -22.65 10.09
N VAL A 128 -11.83 -22.74 11.22
CA VAL A 128 -11.58 -23.99 11.94
C VAL A 128 -12.90 -24.57 12.47
N LYS A 129 -13.73 -23.75 13.12
CA LYS A 129 -15.01 -24.17 13.70
C LYS A 129 -15.97 -24.71 12.65
N ASN A 130 -16.00 -24.08 11.48
CA ASN A 130 -16.87 -24.48 10.38
C ASN A 130 -16.31 -25.64 9.54
N ARG A 131 -15.12 -26.17 9.86
CA ARG A 131 -14.39 -27.19 9.05
C ARG A 131 -14.20 -26.79 7.58
N GLN A 132 -14.25 -25.50 7.27
CA GLN A 132 -14.14 -24.96 5.91
C GLN A 132 -12.69 -24.81 5.44
N MET A 133 -11.70 -25.23 6.23
CA MET A 133 -10.28 -25.02 5.94
C MET A 133 -9.84 -25.54 4.57
N LYS A 134 -10.28 -26.75 4.21
CA LYS A 134 -9.98 -27.33 2.89
C LYS A 134 -10.66 -26.58 1.75
N ALA A 135 -11.89 -26.11 1.97
CA ALA A 135 -12.65 -25.38 0.95
C ALA A 135 -12.04 -23.99 0.71
N PHE A 136 -11.66 -23.30 1.78
CA PHE A 136 -10.98 -22.02 1.71
C PHE A 136 -9.61 -22.12 1.04
N LEU A 137 -8.79 -23.11 1.37
CA LEU A 137 -7.47 -23.29 0.74
C LEU A 137 -7.56 -23.60 -0.76
N ARG A 138 -8.64 -24.26 -1.20
CA ARG A 138 -8.84 -24.66 -2.60
C ARG A 138 -9.56 -23.61 -3.43
N GLU A 139 -10.52 -22.89 -2.85
CA GLU A 139 -11.42 -21.98 -3.59
C GLU A 139 -11.32 -20.52 -3.14
N GLY A 140 -10.65 -20.22 -2.01
CA GLY A 140 -10.57 -18.88 -1.44
C GLY A 140 -11.88 -18.34 -0.86
N LYS A 141 -12.87 -19.20 -0.62
CA LYS A 141 -14.20 -18.83 -0.11
C LYS A 141 -14.34 -19.14 1.38
N LEU A 142 -14.89 -18.20 2.14
CA LEU A 142 -15.27 -18.30 3.55
C LEU A 142 -16.74 -18.70 3.68
#